data_AF-A0AAV2SWW8-F1
#
_entry.id   AF-A0AAV2SWW8-F1
#
_cell.length_a   1.000
_cell.length_b   1.000
_cell.length_c   1.000
_cell.angle_alpha   90.00
_cell.angle_beta   90.00
_cell.angle_gamma   90.00
#
_symmetry.space_group_name_H-M   'P 1'
#
loop_
_entity.id
_entity.type
_entity.pdbx_description
1 polymer ?
#
loop_
_entity_poly.entity_id
_entity_poly.type
_entity_poly.pdbx_seq_one_letter_code
_entity_poly.pdbx_strand_id
1 'polypeptide(L)'
;GYKNGYWCAICKIAFGNDENTIIQHFKSKKHVKKEARQQMLLKLNEEYDCLEHDPESGYKNGYWCAICKIAFGNDENTIIQHFKSKKHVKKEARQQMLLKLNEEYDCLEHDPESG
;
A
#
# COMPACT_ATOMS: atom_id res chain seq x y z
N GLY A 1 -6.49 -26.74 -9.53
CA GLY A 1 -7.02 -26.14 -10.77
C GLY A 1 -8.53 -26.09 -10.68
N TYR A 2 -9.12 -24.90 -10.67
CA TYR A 2 -10.58 -24.72 -10.66
C TYR A 2 -11.08 -25.02 -12.07
N LYS A 3 -11.57 -26.24 -12.30
CA LYS A 3 -12.16 -26.62 -13.59
C LYS A 3 -13.50 -25.92 -13.72
N ASN A 4 -13.49 -24.84 -14.51
CA ASN A 4 -14.62 -24.00 -14.91
C ASN A 4 -15.33 -23.29 -13.73
N GLY A 5 -14.89 -22.07 -13.41
CA GLY A 5 -15.56 -21.16 -12.49
C GLY A 5 -14.91 -19.78 -12.49
N TYR A 6 -15.63 -18.75 -12.04
CA TYR A 6 -15.12 -17.39 -11.96
C TYR A 6 -14.49 -17.10 -10.59
N TRP A 7 -13.43 -16.31 -10.54
CA TRP A 7 -12.79 -15.87 -9.28
C TRP A 7 -12.74 -14.36 -9.21
N CYS A 8 -13.18 -13.79 -8.09
CA CYS A 8 -13.04 -12.36 -7.82
C CYS A 8 -11.83 -12.10 -6.92
N ALA A 9 -10.77 -11.52 -7.47
CA ALA A 9 -9.56 -11.17 -6.71
C ALA A 9 -9.77 -10.07 -5.65
N ILE A 10 -10.77 -9.19 -5.85
CA ILE A 10 -11.13 -8.10 -4.93
C ILE A 10 -11.87 -8.66 -3.71
N CYS A 11 -12.82 -9.56 -3.93
CA CYS A 11 -13.66 -10.13 -2.88
C CYS A 11 -13.10 -11.42 -2.29
N LYS A 12 -12.08 -12.03 -2.92
CA LYS A 12 -11.48 -13.33 -2.56
C LYS A 12 -12.51 -14.45 -2.48
N ILE A 13 -13.40 -14.50 -3.47
CA ILE A 13 -14.46 -15.52 -3.56
C ILE A 13 -14.50 -16.15 -4.95
N ALA A 14 -14.75 -17.46 -4.97
CA ALA A 14 -14.95 -18.24 -6.17
C ALA A 14 -16.46 -18.41 -6.44
N PHE A 15 -16.80 -18.50 -7.72
CA PHE A 15 -18.13 -18.74 -8.22
C PHE A 15 -18.10 -19.97 -9.14
N GLY A 16 -19.25 -20.64 -9.26
CA GLY A 16 -19.46 -21.63 -10.30
C GLY A 16 -19.55 -21.00 -11.70
N ASN A 17 -20.04 -21.76 -12.68
CA ASN A 17 -20.14 -21.32 -14.08
C ASN A 17 -21.40 -20.49 -14.41
N ASP A 18 -22.16 -20.06 -13.41
CA ASP A 18 -23.37 -19.27 -13.66
C ASP A 18 -23.02 -17.81 -13.96
N GLU A 19 -23.16 -17.43 -15.23
CA GLU A 19 -22.87 -16.08 -15.72
C GLU A 19 -23.71 -15.00 -15.03
N ASN A 20 -24.99 -15.29 -14.75
CA ASN A 20 -25.86 -14.34 -14.07
C ASN A 20 -25.37 -14.04 -12.64
N THR A 21 -24.95 -15.05 -11.89
CA THR A 21 -24.42 -14.91 -10.54
C THR A 21 -23.17 -14.03 -10.52
N ILE A 22 -22.24 -14.23 -11.45
CA ILE A 22 -21.02 -13.42 -11.51
C ILE A 22 -21.31 -11.98 -11.97
N ILE A 23 -22.22 -11.78 -12.93
CA ILE A 23 -22.65 -10.44 -13.35
C ILE A 23 -23.32 -9.69 -12.20
N GLN A 24 -24.21 -10.35 -11.44
CA GLN A 24 -24.84 -9.74 -10.27
C GLN A 24 -23.83 -9.45 -9.16
N HIS A 25 -22.81 -10.30 -8.99
CA HIS A 25 -21.71 -10.03 -8.07
C HIS A 25 -20.99 -8.73 -8.42
N PHE A 26 -20.56 -8.55 -9.67
CA PHE A 26 -19.86 -7.34 -10.12
C PHE A 26 -20.72 -6.08 -9.98
N LYS A 27 -22.04 -6.19 -10.20
CA LYS A 27 -23.00 -5.10 -9.99
C LYS A 27 -23.33 -4.84 -8.52
N SER A 28 -22.93 -5.73 -7.61
CA SER A 28 -23.31 -5.60 -6.20
C SER A 28 -22.67 -4.38 -5.54
N LYS A 29 -23.44 -3.65 -4.72
CA LYS A 29 -22.94 -2.50 -3.95
C LYS A 29 -21.69 -2.82 -3.13
N LYS A 30 -21.58 -4.07 -2.65
CA LYS A 30 -20.41 -4.54 -1.89
C LYS A 30 -19.16 -4.65 -2.77
N HIS A 31 -19.28 -5.20 -3.98
CA HIS A 31 -18.17 -5.29 -4.92
C HIS A 31 -17.70 -3.91 -5.34
N VAL A 32 -18.61 -3.08 -5.85
CA VAL A 32 -18.32 -1.72 -6.33
C VAL A 32 -17.65 -0.88 -5.23
N LYS A 33 -18.11 -0.99 -3.97
CA LYS A 33 -17.48 -0.28 -2.85
C LYS A 33 -16.05 -0.76 -2.56
N LYS A 34 -15.77 -2.07 -2.66
CA LYS A 34 -14.42 -2.60 -2.47
C LYS A 34 -13.50 -2.27 -3.64
N GLU A 35 -14.02 -2.27 -4.86
CA GLU A 35 -13.28 -1.90 -6.07
C GLU A 35 -12.89 -0.42 -6.04
N ALA A 36 -13.86 0.49 -5.82
CA ALA A 36 -13.60 1.92 -5.70
C ALA A 36 -12.56 2.24 -4.62
N ARG A 37 -12.62 1.50 -3.51
CA ARG A 37 -11.65 1.57 -2.43
C ARG A 37 -10.25 1.15 -2.87
N GLN A 38 -10.10 0.02 -3.56
CA GLN A 38 -8.79 -0.42 -4.04
C GLN A 38 -8.20 0.57 -5.04
N GLN A 39 -9.02 1.09 -5.95
CA GLN A 39 -8.61 2.12 -6.92
C GLN A 39 -8.13 3.40 -6.23
N MET A 40 -8.84 3.87 -5.21
CA MET A 40 -8.45 5.03 -4.41
C MET A 40 -7.11 4.81 -3.69
N LEU A 41 -6.89 3.62 -3.11
CA LEU A 41 -5.65 3.30 -2.41
C LEU A 41 -4.46 3.17 -3.37
N LEU A 42 -4.67 2.62 -4.57
CA LEU A 42 -3.65 2.58 -5.62
C LEU A 42 -3.22 4.00 -6.02
N LYS A 43 -4.18 4.90 -6.25
CA LYS A 43 -3.87 6.32 -6.56
C LYS A 43 -3.06 7.00 -5.46
N LEU A 44 -3.40 6.77 -4.19
CA LEU A 44 -2.62 7.30 -3.08
C LEU A 44 -1.22 6.70 -3.01
N ASN A 45 -1.06 5.42 -3.37
CA ASN A 45 0.24 4.76 -3.41
C ASN A 45 1.12 5.29 -4.56
N GLU A 46 0.51 5.74 -5.65
CA GLU A 46 1.20 6.44 -6.74
C GLU A 46 1.56 7.89 -6.37
N GLU A 47 0.78 8.54 -5.50
CA GLU A 47 1.01 9.92 -5.05
C GLU A 47 2.06 10.01 -3.92
N TYR A 48 2.13 8.99 -3.05
CA TYR A 48 3.00 8.97 -1.88
C TYR A 48 3.92 7.75 -1.89
N ASP A 49 5.19 7.95 -2.26
CA ASP A 49 6.20 6.88 -2.38
C ASP A 49 6.41 6.05 -1.11
N CYS A 50 6.11 6.63 0.05
CA CYS A 50 6.26 5.96 1.34
C CYS A 50 4.96 5.33 1.85
N LEU A 51 3.86 5.36 1.08
CA LEU A 51 2.71 4.51 1.32
C LEU A 51 3.01 3.13 0.73
N GLU A 52 3.00 2.11 1.57
CA GLU A 52 3.22 0.74 1.13
C GLU A 52 2.00 -0.12 1.44
N HIS A 53 1.76 -1.12 0.59
CA HIS A 53 0.73 -2.13 0.77
C HIS A 53 1.36 -3.50 0.98
N ASP A 54 1.33 -3.98 2.21
CA ASP A 54 1.69 -5.34 2.57
C ASP A 54 0.46 -6.05 3.16
N PRO A 55 -0.27 -6.86 2.37
CA PRO A 55 -1.42 -7.60 2.86
C PRO A 55 -1.07 -8.70 3.87
N GLU A 56 0.22 -9.04 4.04
CA GLU A 56 0.73 -10.05 4.98
C GLU A 56 1.27 -9.44 6.28
N SER A 57 1.48 -8.12 6.33
CA SER A 57 1.98 -7.35 7.48
C SER A 57 1.19 -7.47 8.79
N GLY A 58 0.03 -8.14 8.78
CA GLY A 58 -0.90 -8.18 9.91
C GLY A 58 -1.66 -6.87 10.14
N TYR A 59 -1.40 -5.82 9.37
CA TYR A 59 -2.18 -4.58 9.44
C TYR A 59 -3.57 -4.80 8.85
N LYS A 60 -4.58 -4.19 9.50
CA LYS A 60 -6.01 -4.41 9.24
C LYS A 60 -6.41 -4.27 7.76
N ASN A 61 -5.61 -3.56 6.96
CA ASN A 61 -5.83 -3.30 5.53
C ASN A 61 -4.56 -3.37 4.67
N GLY A 62 -3.44 -3.82 5.24
CA GLY A 62 -2.13 -3.87 4.58
C GLY A 62 -1.45 -2.54 4.27
N TYR A 63 -2.15 -1.40 4.31
CA TYR A 63 -1.55 -0.09 4.02
C TYR A 63 -0.87 0.54 5.24
N TRP A 64 0.37 1.00 5.06
CA TRP A 64 1.16 1.63 6.11
C TRP A 64 2.19 2.61 5.53
N CYS A 65 2.69 3.51 6.38
CA CYS A 65 3.73 4.48 5.98
C CYS A 65 5.13 3.95 6.33
N ALA A 66 5.98 3.74 5.33
CA ALA A 66 7.36 3.27 5.46
C ALA A 66 8.21 4.12 6.41
N ILE A 67 8.06 5.45 6.34
CA ILE A 67 8.83 6.43 7.11
C ILE A 67 8.34 6.53 8.55
N CYS A 68 7.02 6.56 8.73
CA CYS A 68 6.42 6.77 10.04
C CYS A 68 6.18 5.47 10.81
N LYS A 69 6.24 4.31 10.13
CA LYS A 69 5.97 2.98 10.67
C LYS A 69 4.57 2.90 11.30
N ILE A 70 3.59 3.54 10.67
CA ILE A 70 2.19 3.53 11.11
C ILE A 70 1.29 2.90 10.06
N ALA A 71 0.36 2.08 10.51
CA ALA A 71 -0.67 1.49 9.66
C ALA A 71 -1.90 2.39 9.58
N PHE A 72 -2.53 2.40 8.42
CA PHE A 72 -3.73 3.17 8.19
C PHE A 72 -4.98 2.33 8.31
N GLY A 73 -6.03 3.02 8.70
CA GLY A 73 -7.37 2.55 8.47
C GLY A 73 -7.70 2.56 6.98
N ASN A 74 -9.00 2.61 6.75
CA ASN A 74 -9.60 2.35 5.47
C ASN A 74 -10.17 3.63 4.84
N ASP A 75 -9.69 4.78 5.29
CA ASP A 75 -10.27 6.09 5.05
C ASP A 75 -9.28 6.98 4.32
N GLU A 76 -9.73 7.58 3.21
CA GLU A 76 -8.94 8.46 2.35
C GLU A 76 -8.40 9.66 3.10
N ASN A 77 -9.29 10.34 3.82
CA ASN A 77 -8.96 11.56 4.51
C ASN A 77 -7.89 11.32 5.57
N THR A 78 -7.97 10.20 6.28
CA THR A 78 -6.97 9.80 7.29
C THR A 78 -5.58 9.64 6.67
N ILE A 79 -5.50 8.99 5.50
CA ILE A 79 -4.23 8.78 4.79
C ILE A 79 -3.68 10.12 4.28
N ILE A 80 -4.52 10.91 3.59
CA ILE A 80 -4.12 12.22 3.06
C ILE A 80 -3.69 13.18 4.19
N GLN A 81 -4.44 13.22 5.29
CA GLN A 81 -4.11 14.07 6.45
C GLN A 81 -2.79 13.66 7.09
N HIS A 82 -2.47 12.36 7.12
CA HIS A 82 -1.18 11.90 7.59
C HIS A 82 -0.04 12.49 6.75
N PHE A 83 -0.09 12.32 5.43
CA PHE A 83 0.97 12.77 4.54
C PHE A 83 1.11 14.29 4.52
N LYS A 84 0.00 15.02 4.65
CA LYS A 84 0.01 16.49 4.81
C LYS A 84 0.45 16.97 6.19
N SER A 85 0.63 16.08 7.16
CA SER A 85 0.97 16.47 8.52
C SER A 85 2.41 17.00 8.61
N LYS A 86 2.61 18.07 9.38
CA LYS A 86 3.95 18.63 9.65
C LYS A 86 4.92 17.59 10.23
N LYS A 87 4.39 16.57 10.94
CA LYS A 87 5.19 15.48 11.51
C LYS A 87 5.75 14.58 10.41
N HIS A 88 4.92 14.21 9.43
CA HIS A 88 5.33 13.41 8.29
C HIS A 88 6.40 14.14 7.47
N VAL A 89 6.08 15.35 6.99
CA VAL A 89 6.97 16.17 6.14
C VAL A 89 8.36 16.36 6.76
N LYS A 90 8.45 16.59 8.08
CA LYS A 90 9.75 16.71 8.77
C LYS A 90 10.55 15.41 8.77
N LYS A 91 9.88 14.26 8.98
CA LYS A 91 10.55 12.96 8.95
C LYS A 91 11.00 12.59 7.55
N GLU A 92 10.16 12.86 6.55
CA GLU A 92 10.47 12.64 5.14
C GLU A 92 11.68 13.47 4.70
N ALA A 93 11.69 14.77 4.98
CA ALA A 93 12.84 15.63 4.67
C ALA A 93 14.13 15.12 5.34
N ARG A 94 14.06 14.68 6.60
CA ARG A 94 15.20 14.07 7.29
C ARG A 94 15.66 12.78 6.62
N GLN A 95 14.74 11.91 6.21
CA GLN A 95 15.07 10.67 5.53
C GLN A 95 15.77 10.93 4.19
N GLN A 96 15.27 11.89 3.41
CA GLN A 96 15.90 12.30 2.15
C GLN A 96 17.30 12.88 2.36
N MET A 97 17.52 13.68 3.41
CA MET A 97 18.87 14.17 3.76
C MET A 97 19.82 13.04 4.13
N LEU A 98 19.35 12.05 4.90
CA LEU A 98 20.15 10.89 5.28
C LEU A 98 20.51 10.01 4.08
N LEU A 99 19.60 9.84 3.12
CA LEU A 99 19.88 9.10 1.88
C LEU A 99 20.96 9.80 1.06
N LYS A 100 20.84 11.12 0.86
CA LYS A 100 21.87 11.91 0.17
C LYS A 100 23.23 11.84 0.84
N LEU A 101 23.24 11.87 2.17
CA LEU A 101 24.47 11.67 2.94
C LEU A 101 25.01 10.26 2.72
N ASN A 102 24.18 9.23 2.77
CA ASN A 102 24.65 7.86 2.50
C ASN A 102 25.27 7.75 1.11
N GLU A 103 24.66 8.35 0.09
CA GLU A 103 25.21 8.37 -1.28
C GLU A 103 26.54 9.15 -1.39
N GLU A 104 26.69 10.24 -0.64
CA GLU A 104 27.92 11.04 -0.63
C GLU A 104 29.09 10.33 0.10
N TYR A 105 28.79 9.56 1.16
CA TYR A 105 29.81 8.91 2.01
C TYR A 105 29.94 7.39 1.79
N ASP A 106 29.14 6.77 0.90
CA ASP A 106 29.25 5.34 0.52
C ASP A 106 30.57 5.01 -0.21
N CYS A 107 31.31 6.02 -0.68
CA CYS A 107 32.63 5.85 -1.28
C CYS A 107 33.78 5.76 -0.26
N LEU A 108 33.49 5.84 1.04
CA LEU A 108 34.47 5.61 2.11
C LEU A 108 34.36 4.15 2.57
N GLU A 109 34.96 3.22 1.80
CA GLU A 109 35.20 1.88 2.32
C GLU A 109 35.98 2.01 3.64
N HIS A 110 35.44 1.40 4.70
CA HIS A 110 36.21 1.20 5.93
C HIS A 110 37.31 0.20 5.60
N ASP A 111 38.54 0.68 5.45
CA ASP A 111 39.73 -0.16 5.44
C ASP A 111 39.75 -0.98 6.75
N PRO A 112 39.55 -2.31 6.71
CA PRO A 112 39.47 -3.11 7.91
C PRO A 112 40.85 -3.41 8.53
N GLU A 113 41.96 -2.89 7.99
CA GLU A 113 43.33 -3.19 8.44
C GLU A 113 44.02 -2.05 9.19
N SER A 114 43.26 -1.23 9.91
CA SER A 114 43.81 -0.28 10.89
C SER A 114 43.56 -0.75 12.33
N GLY A 115 44.16 -1.87 12.72
CA GLY A 115 44.11 -2.40 14.09
C GLY A 115 45.09 -3.55 14.33
#